data_AF-Q2S847-F1
#
_entry.id   AF-Q2S847-F1
#
_cell.length_a   1.000
_cell.length_b   1.000
_cell.length_c   1.000
_cell.angle_alpha   90.00
_cell.angle_beta   90.00
_cell.angle_gamma   90.00
#
_symmetry.space_group_name_H-M   'P 1'
#
loop_
_entity.id
_entity.type
_entity.pdbx_description
1 polymer ?
#
loop_
_entity_poly.entity_id
_entity_poly.type
_entity_poly.pdbx_seq_one_letter_code
_entity_poly.pdbx_strand_id
1 'polypeptide(L)'
;MKKIIFSSFLLIATASCSAEEVECHYKASFVQEAAVTDSSVALSHWSTERDRKSDEYIKKLYLVYKNGDIAVIEHKYCDMYNFEVSYSFSSQNPAPTSQSIGQIVAKHAQYAQLTPTYSPSLSSIVTSELEKNAFNGQKPLSLGLPQEPLTFDDFVEYSVSFLPNKESNILQSSLSFYMGIGGAD
;
A
#
# COMPACT_ATOMS: atom_id res chain seq x y z
N MET A 1 -1.79 36.78 -71.63
CA MET A 1 -2.70 36.16 -70.64
C MET A 1 -1.84 35.47 -69.59
N LYS A 2 -1.81 35.97 -68.34
CA LYS A 2 -1.05 35.38 -67.22
C LYS A 2 -2.05 34.65 -66.30
N LYS A 3 -1.88 33.34 -66.13
CA LYS A 3 -2.63 32.54 -65.15
C LYS A 3 -1.96 32.67 -63.78
N ILE A 4 -2.71 33.15 -62.79
CA ILE A 4 -2.30 33.18 -61.38
C ILE A 4 -2.96 31.97 -60.72
N ILE A 5 -2.15 31.04 -60.21
CA ILE A 5 -2.59 29.89 -59.43
C ILE A 5 -2.52 30.30 -57.97
N PHE A 6 -3.67 30.46 -57.31
CA PHE A 6 -3.75 30.62 -55.87
C PHE A 6 -3.57 29.25 -55.21
N SER A 7 -2.46 29.08 -54.48
CA SER A 7 -2.21 27.90 -53.65
C SER A 7 -2.77 28.19 -52.26
N SER A 8 -3.85 27.51 -51.90
CA SER A 8 -4.47 27.61 -50.57
C SER A 8 -3.60 26.86 -49.55
N PHE A 9 -2.94 27.61 -48.67
CA PHE A 9 -2.29 27.06 -47.47
C PHE A 9 -3.37 26.60 -46.49
N LEU A 10 -3.47 25.28 -46.29
CA LEU A 10 -4.32 24.68 -45.28
C LEU A 10 -3.63 24.83 -43.91
N LEU A 11 -4.18 25.67 -43.03
CA LEU A 11 -3.74 25.79 -41.64
C LEU A 11 -4.30 24.60 -40.85
N ILE A 12 -3.47 23.61 -40.56
CA ILE A 12 -3.84 22.51 -39.65
C ILE A 12 -3.60 23.02 -38.22
N ALA A 13 -4.67 23.42 -37.54
CA ALA A 13 -4.62 23.71 -36.11
C ALA A 13 -4.50 22.39 -35.35
N THR A 14 -3.31 22.07 -34.83
CA THR A 14 -3.13 21.00 -33.87
C THR A 14 -3.69 21.47 -32.53
N ALA A 15 -4.94 21.10 -32.24
CA ALA A 15 -5.50 21.20 -30.90
C ALA A 15 -4.66 20.32 -29.97
N SER A 16 -3.74 20.94 -29.24
CA SER A 16 -3.02 20.28 -28.17
C SER A 16 -3.99 20.21 -27.00
N CYS A 17 -4.67 19.07 -26.84
CA CYS A 17 -5.31 18.75 -25.56
C CYS A 17 -4.19 18.61 -24.53
N SER A 18 -3.82 19.70 -23.85
CA SER A 18 -3.29 19.58 -22.49
C SER A 18 -4.45 19.07 -21.65
N ALA A 19 -4.40 17.81 -21.24
CA ALA A 19 -5.20 17.36 -20.12
C ALA A 19 -4.82 18.24 -18.92
N GLU A 20 -5.82 18.82 -18.27
CA GLU A 20 -5.65 19.58 -17.04
C GLU A 20 -5.02 18.63 -16.01
N GLU A 21 -3.87 19.01 -15.45
CA GLU A 21 -3.20 18.18 -14.45
C GLU A 21 -4.09 18.12 -13.21
N VAL A 22 -4.41 16.91 -12.74
CA VAL A 22 -5.18 16.71 -11.51
C VAL A 22 -4.39 17.31 -10.35
N GLU A 23 -4.95 18.33 -9.70
CA GLU A 23 -4.32 18.97 -8.55
C GLU A 23 -4.43 18.08 -7.31
N CYS A 24 -3.47 17.18 -7.12
CA CYS A 24 -3.41 16.34 -5.92
C CYS A 24 -3.03 17.15 -4.67
N HIS A 25 -3.68 16.86 -3.53
CA HIS A 25 -3.26 17.31 -2.21
C HIS A 25 -1.83 16.84 -1.89
N TYR A 26 -1.58 15.54 -2.02
CA TYR A 26 -0.28 14.90 -1.87
C TYR A 26 0.48 14.92 -3.20
N LYS A 27 1.59 15.67 -3.24
CA LYS A 27 2.44 15.79 -4.44
C LYS A 27 3.28 14.53 -4.66
N ALA A 28 3.79 14.34 -5.89
CA ALA A 28 4.61 13.18 -6.27
C ALA A 28 5.77 12.85 -5.29
N SER A 29 6.37 13.88 -4.69
CA SER A 29 7.48 13.77 -3.74
C SER A 29 7.06 13.48 -2.29
N PHE A 30 5.77 13.30 -2.02
CA PHE A 30 5.23 13.11 -0.68
C PHE A 30 5.83 11.89 0.02
N VAL A 31 5.86 10.73 -0.66
CA VAL A 31 6.46 9.51 -0.13
C VAL A 31 7.96 9.47 -0.46
N GLN A 32 8.77 9.41 0.59
CA GLN A 32 10.22 9.23 0.48
C GLN A 32 10.61 7.75 0.57
N GLU A 33 11.53 7.33 -0.29
CA GLU A 33 12.02 5.94 -0.28
C GLU A 33 12.94 5.73 0.94
N ALA A 34 12.45 4.95 1.90
CA ALA A 34 13.23 4.57 3.06
C ALA A 34 14.29 3.51 2.71
N ALA A 35 15.46 3.62 3.33
CA ALA A 35 16.50 2.60 3.23
C ALA A 35 16.08 1.34 3.99
N VAL A 36 16.32 0.17 3.38
CA VAL A 36 16.06 -1.13 4.02
C VAL A 36 17.28 -1.54 4.84
N THR A 37 17.18 -1.44 6.17
CA THR A 37 18.26 -1.79 7.10
C THR A 37 18.10 -3.16 7.76
N ASP A 38 17.01 -3.86 7.47
CA ASP A 38 16.72 -5.17 8.04
C ASP A 38 17.60 -6.27 7.43
N SER A 39 18.52 -6.79 8.23
CA SER A 39 19.46 -7.85 7.82
C SER A 39 18.80 -9.18 7.42
N SER A 40 17.52 -9.39 7.74
CA SER A 40 16.75 -10.58 7.31
C SER A 40 16.24 -10.47 5.86
N VAL A 41 16.28 -9.27 5.26
CA VAL A 41 15.93 -9.05 3.86
C VAL A 41 17.09 -9.52 2.97
N ALA A 42 16.77 -10.35 1.98
CA ALA A 42 17.71 -10.84 0.97
C ALA A 42 17.76 -9.90 -0.24
N LEU A 43 16.62 -9.35 -0.64
CA LEU A 43 16.46 -8.44 -1.76
C LEU A 43 15.40 -7.38 -1.45
N SER A 44 15.66 -6.14 -1.86
CA SER A 44 14.68 -5.07 -1.82
C SER A 44 14.72 -4.22 -3.08
N HIS A 45 13.57 -3.71 -3.52
CA HIS A 45 13.47 -2.78 -4.64
C HIS A 45 12.25 -1.87 -4.52
N TRP A 46 12.41 -0.61 -4.90
CA TRP A 46 11.33 0.36 -5.01
C TRP A 46 10.86 0.49 -6.46
N SER A 47 9.54 0.47 -6.66
CA SER A 47 8.91 0.88 -7.92
C SER A 47 8.04 2.12 -7.71
N THR A 48 7.90 2.91 -8.77
CA THR A 48 6.98 4.05 -8.82
C THR A 48 6.13 3.94 -10.09
N GLU A 49 4.82 4.10 -9.94
CA GLU A 49 3.86 4.08 -11.04
C GLU A 49 2.73 5.10 -10.82
N ARG A 50 1.88 5.28 -11.83
CA ARG A 50 0.65 6.07 -11.76
C ARG A 50 -0.54 5.15 -12.05
N ASP A 51 -1.56 5.23 -11.21
CA ASP A 51 -2.82 4.54 -11.48
C ASP A 51 -3.43 5.13 -12.76
N ARG A 52 -3.64 4.30 -13.78
CA ARG A 52 -4.16 4.77 -15.07
C ARG A 52 -5.62 5.24 -15.01
N LYS A 53 -6.37 4.83 -13.98
CA LYS A 53 -7.80 5.14 -13.83
C LYS A 53 -8.03 6.33 -12.93
N SER A 54 -7.30 6.41 -11.82
CA SER A 54 -7.48 7.49 -10.84
C SER A 54 -6.41 8.58 -10.90
N ASP A 55 -5.36 8.40 -11.70
CA ASP A 55 -4.20 9.30 -11.79
C ASP A 55 -3.43 9.48 -10.46
N GLU A 56 -3.70 8.59 -9.49
CA GLU A 56 -3.02 8.55 -8.20
C GLU A 56 -1.57 8.10 -8.35
N TYR A 57 -0.68 8.67 -7.53
CA TYR A 57 0.69 8.20 -7.42
C TYR A 57 0.71 6.88 -6.65
N ILE A 58 1.48 5.92 -7.13
CA ILE A 58 1.72 4.64 -6.46
C ILE A 58 3.22 4.44 -6.30
N LYS A 59 3.67 4.18 -5.07
CA LYS A 59 5.03 3.72 -4.78
C LYS A 59 5.00 2.39 -4.04
N LYS A 60 5.82 1.43 -4.47
CA LYS A 60 5.88 0.11 -3.84
C LYS A 60 7.29 -0.26 -3.44
N LEU A 61 7.45 -0.71 -2.21
CA LEU A 61 8.66 -1.38 -1.75
C LEU A 61 8.41 -2.89 -1.73
N TYR A 62 9.17 -3.61 -2.53
CA TYR A 62 9.20 -5.07 -2.53
C TYR A 62 10.33 -5.54 -1.64
N LEU A 63 10.03 -6.48 -0.73
CA LEU A 63 10.98 -7.13 0.16
C LEU A 63 10.89 -8.63 -0.02
N VAL A 64 12.02 -9.29 -0.28
CA VAL A 64 12.14 -10.75 -0.25
C VAL A 64 13.05 -11.12 0.91
N TYR A 65 12.53 -11.92 1.83
CA TYR A 65 13.24 -12.33 3.04
C TYR A 65 14.05 -13.61 2.82
N LYS A 66 15.10 -13.78 3.61
CA LYS A 66 15.97 -14.97 3.56
C LYS A 66 15.24 -16.28 3.91
N ASN A 67 14.13 -16.20 4.64
CA ASN A 67 13.26 -17.34 4.96
C ASN A 67 12.19 -17.61 3.87
N GLY A 68 12.27 -16.93 2.72
CA GLY A 68 11.34 -17.10 1.61
C GLY A 68 10.02 -16.32 1.73
N ASP A 69 9.78 -15.59 2.82
CA ASP A 69 8.63 -14.70 2.92
C ASP A 69 8.80 -13.50 1.98
N ILE A 70 7.68 -12.89 1.60
CA ILE A 70 7.65 -11.73 0.70
C ILE A 70 6.75 -10.66 1.31
N ALA A 71 7.19 -9.41 1.31
CA ALA A 71 6.34 -8.27 1.64
C ALA A 71 6.31 -7.27 0.47
N VAL A 72 5.14 -6.72 0.21
CA VAL A 72 4.93 -5.57 -0.68
C VAL A 72 4.29 -4.49 0.15
N ILE A 73 4.98 -3.36 0.28
CA ILE A 73 4.48 -2.17 0.94
C ILE A 73 4.08 -1.19 -0.16
N GLU A 74 2.80 -0.87 -0.25
CA GLU A 74 2.25 0.04 -1.25
C GLU A 74 1.80 1.35 -0.60
N HIS A 75 2.19 2.45 -1.22
CA HIS A 75 1.68 3.78 -0.95
C HIS A 75 0.89 4.22 -2.17
N LYS A 76 -0.39 4.55 -1.99
CA LYS A 76 -1.23 5.12 -3.05
C LYS A 76 -1.78 6.46 -2.59
N TYR A 77 -1.51 7.53 -3.34
CA TYR A 77 -1.81 8.88 -2.89
C TYR A 77 -2.12 9.87 -4.01
N CYS A 78 -3.11 10.72 -3.75
CA CYS A 78 -3.37 11.98 -4.45
C CYS A 78 -4.15 12.89 -3.50
N ASP A 79 -5.43 12.62 -3.27
CA ASP A 79 -6.26 13.38 -2.31
C ASP A 79 -6.31 12.70 -0.93
N MET A 80 -6.25 11.39 -0.90
CA MET A 80 -6.11 10.58 0.32
C MET A 80 -4.73 9.91 0.32
N TYR A 81 -4.28 9.49 1.50
CA TYR A 81 -3.09 8.66 1.64
C TYR A 81 -3.49 7.25 2.06
N ASN A 82 -3.27 6.29 1.16
CA ASN A 82 -3.46 4.88 1.41
C ASN A 82 -2.10 4.19 1.57
N PHE A 83 -1.97 3.39 2.62
CA PHE A 83 -0.83 2.58 2.93
C PHE A 83 -1.28 1.13 3.10
N GLU A 84 -0.73 0.23 2.29
CA GLU A 84 -1.04 -1.19 2.36
C GLU A 84 0.24 -2.02 2.50
N VAL A 85 0.18 -3.04 3.35
CA VAL A 85 1.21 -4.06 3.48
C VAL A 85 0.60 -5.40 3.10
N SER A 86 1.05 -5.96 1.98
CA SER A 86 0.77 -7.34 1.60
C SER A 86 1.95 -8.23 1.97
N TYR A 87 1.77 -9.15 2.92
CA TYR A 87 2.79 -10.10 3.38
C TYR A 87 2.39 -11.54 3.03
N SER A 88 3.25 -12.26 2.32
CA SER A 88 3.05 -13.66 1.95
C SER A 88 4.02 -14.56 2.72
N PHE A 89 3.47 -15.54 3.42
CA PHE A 89 4.25 -16.50 4.21
C PHE A 89 4.70 -17.67 3.33
N SER A 90 5.99 -17.99 3.34
CA SER A 90 6.53 -19.19 2.72
C SER A 90 5.94 -20.45 3.36
N SER A 91 5.67 -21.47 2.55
CA SER A 91 5.22 -22.79 3.01
C SER A 91 6.25 -23.53 3.88
N GLN A 92 7.51 -23.08 3.86
CA GLN A 92 8.57 -23.65 4.70
C GLN A 92 8.54 -23.13 6.14
N ASN A 93 7.81 -22.06 6.40
CA ASN A 93 7.74 -21.43 7.71
C ASN A 93 6.56 -21.97 8.53
N PRO A 94 6.63 -21.94 9.88
CA PRO A 94 5.48 -22.27 10.72
C PRO A 94 4.25 -21.42 10.39
N ALA A 95 3.07 -21.96 10.65
CA ALA A 95 1.83 -21.20 10.53
C ALA A 95 1.88 -19.96 11.45
N PRO A 96 1.42 -18.78 10.98
CA PRO A 96 1.48 -17.57 11.78
C PRO A 96 0.54 -17.62 12.97
N THR A 97 0.96 -16.98 14.06
CA THR A 97 0.16 -16.75 15.28
C THR A 97 -0.38 -15.31 15.30
N SER A 98 -1.35 -15.02 16.16
CA SER A 98 -1.84 -13.66 16.42
C SER A 98 -0.69 -12.71 16.78
N GLN A 99 0.26 -13.17 17.59
CA GLN A 99 1.40 -12.40 18.03
C GLN A 99 2.40 -12.12 16.90
N SER A 100 2.71 -13.12 16.07
CA SER A 100 3.60 -12.89 14.92
C SER A 100 2.97 -11.96 13.89
N ILE A 101 1.64 -12.03 13.67
CA ILE A 101 0.95 -11.10 12.78
C ILE A 101 1.03 -9.67 13.32
N GLY A 102 0.75 -9.45 14.61
CA GLY A 102 0.87 -8.13 15.23
C GLY A 102 2.28 -7.54 15.08
N GLN A 103 3.30 -8.36 15.27
CA GLN A 103 4.70 -7.95 15.08
C GLN A 103 5.03 -7.62 13.60
N ILE A 104 4.55 -8.42 12.66
CA ILE A 104 4.74 -8.19 11.22
C ILE A 104 4.08 -6.87 10.81
N VAL A 105 2.84 -6.63 11.23
CA VAL A 105 2.13 -5.38 10.94
C VAL A 105 2.89 -4.18 11.50
N ALA A 106 3.25 -4.20 12.78
CA ALA A 106 3.99 -3.09 13.41
C ALA A 106 5.36 -2.86 12.77
N LYS A 107 6.08 -3.93 12.40
CA LYS A 107 7.36 -3.86 11.70
C LYS A 107 7.23 -3.15 10.36
N HIS A 108 6.19 -3.42 9.57
CA HIS A 108 6.07 -2.83 8.24
C HIS A 108 5.40 -1.46 8.28
N ALA A 109 4.56 -1.18 9.27
CA ALA A 109 3.95 0.15 9.48
C ALA A 109 4.99 1.28 9.64
N GLN A 110 6.23 0.97 10.03
CA GLN A 110 7.32 1.97 10.09
C GLN A 110 7.67 2.57 8.72
N TYR A 111 7.31 1.91 7.62
CA TYR A 111 7.52 2.42 6.27
C TYR A 111 6.45 3.43 5.84
N ALA A 112 5.36 3.59 6.60
CA ALA A 112 4.33 4.56 6.28
C ALA A 112 4.89 5.99 6.33
N GLN A 113 4.45 6.83 5.40
CA GLN A 113 4.87 8.23 5.35
C GLN A 113 4.19 9.06 6.44
N LEU A 114 2.91 8.75 6.70
CA LEU A 114 2.17 9.24 7.85
C LEU A 114 2.18 8.13 8.90
N THR A 115 2.63 8.46 10.11
CA THR A 115 2.83 7.48 11.18
C THR A 115 1.92 7.80 12.37
N PRO A 116 0.70 7.25 12.40
CA PRO A 116 -0.16 7.39 13.55
C PRO A 116 0.48 6.77 14.78
N THR A 117 0.30 7.42 15.92
CA THR A 117 0.71 6.86 17.21
C THR A 117 -0.49 6.19 17.87
N TYR A 118 -0.26 5.06 18.51
CA TYR A 118 -1.31 4.24 19.10
C TYR A 118 -1.02 4.00 20.58
N SER A 119 -2.07 4.03 21.41
CA SER A 119 -2.02 3.53 22.78
C SER A 119 -3.28 2.71 23.03
N PRO A 120 -3.19 1.36 23.10
CA PRO A 120 -1.97 0.53 23.11
C PRO A 120 -1.26 0.45 21.73
N SER A 121 -0.06 -0.13 21.67
CA SER A 121 0.72 -0.19 20.42
C SER A 121 0.00 -0.95 19.30
N LEU A 122 0.29 -0.62 18.03
CA LEU A 122 -0.34 -1.28 16.86
C LEU A 122 -0.20 -2.81 16.92
N SER A 123 0.96 -3.33 17.31
CA SER A 123 1.17 -4.77 17.50
C SER A 123 0.20 -5.33 18.54
N SER A 124 -0.02 -4.64 19.65
CA SER A 124 -0.95 -5.07 20.70
C SER A 124 -2.39 -5.04 20.22
N ILE A 125 -2.79 -3.97 19.52
CA ILE A 125 -4.15 -3.83 18.97
C ILE A 125 -4.44 -5.00 18.02
N VAL A 126 -3.56 -5.24 17.05
CA VAL A 126 -3.74 -6.32 16.07
C VAL A 126 -3.77 -7.69 16.76
N THR A 127 -2.84 -7.97 17.68
CA THR A 127 -2.81 -9.25 18.39
C THR A 127 -4.10 -9.47 19.19
N SER A 128 -4.55 -8.48 19.95
CA SER A 128 -5.78 -8.59 20.76
C SER A 128 -7.03 -8.77 19.90
N GLU A 129 -7.16 -8.04 18.78
CA GLU A 129 -8.31 -8.22 17.88
C GLU A 129 -8.31 -9.59 17.20
N LEU A 130 -7.15 -10.13 16.81
CA LEU A 130 -7.05 -11.49 16.28
C LEU A 130 -7.44 -12.54 17.32
N GLU A 131 -6.98 -12.39 18.56
CA GLU A 131 -7.29 -13.33 19.66
C GLU A 131 -8.77 -13.31 20.05
N LYS A 132 -9.35 -12.10 20.14
CA LYS A 132 -10.79 -11.90 20.37
C LYS A 132 -11.64 -12.57 19.30
N ASN A 133 -11.16 -12.63 18.07
CA ASN A 133 -11.81 -13.30 16.95
C ASN A 133 -11.35 -14.76 16.76
N ALA A 134 -10.72 -15.36 17.77
CA ALA A 134 -10.27 -16.76 17.79
C ALA A 134 -9.42 -17.15 16.57
N PHE A 135 -8.54 -16.25 16.14
CA PHE A 135 -7.63 -16.50 15.03
C PHE A 135 -6.78 -17.76 15.28
N ASN A 136 -6.70 -18.63 14.27
CA ASN A 136 -5.96 -19.89 14.34
C ASN A 136 -5.16 -20.21 13.08
N GLY A 137 -5.04 -19.27 12.14
CA GLY A 137 -4.29 -19.44 10.88
C GLY A 137 -4.91 -20.40 9.86
N GLN A 138 -6.06 -21.03 10.14
CA GLN A 138 -6.66 -22.04 9.25
C GLN A 138 -7.84 -21.53 8.43
N LYS A 139 -8.42 -20.38 8.82
CA LYS A 139 -9.59 -19.78 8.20
C LYS A 139 -9.28 -18.35 7.75
N PRO A 140 -9.89 -17.89 6.64
CA PRO A 140 -9.91 -16.48 6.29
C PRO A 140 -10.44 -15.62 7.43
N LEU A 141 -9.88 -14.43 7.59
CA LEU A 141 -10.32 -13.43 8.56
C LEU A 141 -10.12 -12.04 7.96
N SER A 142 -11.06 -11.13 8.20
CA SER A 142 -10.93 -9.71 7.85
C SER A 142 -11.57 -8.88 8.97
N LEU A 143 -10.82 -7.92 9.51
CA LEU A 143 -11.19 -7.12 10.67
C LEU A 143 -10.87 -5.66 10.41
N GLY A 144 -11.85 -4.78 10.65
CA GLY A 144 -11.54 -3.38 10.94
C GLY A 144 -10.90 -3.27 12.32
N LEU A 145 -9.86 -2.46 12.46
CA LEU A 145 -9.25 -2.21 13.78
C LEU A 145 -9.93 -0.99 14.42
N PRO A 146 -10.03 -0.96 15.77
CA PRO A 146 -10.61 0.17 16.46
C PRO A 146 -9.89 1.47 16.07
N GLN A 147 -10.68 2.47 15.68
CA GLN A 147 -10.23 3.81 15.35
C GLN A 147 -9.90 4.54 16.65
N GLU A 148 -8.66 5.03 16.79
CA GLU A 148 -8.25 6.12 17.69
C GLU A 148 -6.71 6.28 17.63
N PRO A 149 -6.14 6.70 16.49
CA PRO A 149 -4.77 7.20 16.53
C PRO A 149 -4.73 8.48 17.38
N LEU A 150 -3.71 8.61 18.23
CA LEU A 150 -3.61 9.73 19.18
C LEU A 150 -3.34 11.09 18.50
N THR A 151 -3.03 11.11 17.20
CA THR A 151 -2.33 12.23 16.54
C THR A 151 -2.87 12.66 15.18
N PHE A 152 -4.05 12.19 14.75
CA PHE A 152 -4.61 12.58 13.45
C PHE A 152 -5.97 13.27 13.63
N ASP A 153 -6.08 14.48 13.08
CA ASP A 153 -7.34 15.25 13.00
C ASP A 153 -8.23 14.74 11.85
N ASP A 154 -7.64 14.07 10.86
CA ASP A 154 -8.34 13.45 9.73
C ASP A 154 -8.91 12.07 10.10
N PHE A 155 -9.96 11.65 9.39
CA PHE A 155 -10.47 10.29 9.46
C PHE A 155 -9.38 9.28 9.10
N VAL A 156 -9.27 8.22 9.91
CA VAL A 156 -8.35 7.11 9.66
C VAL A 156 -9.08 5.77 9.72
N GLU A 157 -8.97 5.00 8.64
CA GLU A 157 -9.43 3.62 8.57
C GLU A 157 -8.26 2.66 8.68
N TYR A 158 -8.46 1.58 9.43
CA TYR A 158 -7.52 0.50 9.56
C TYR A 158 -8.20 -0.84 9.35
N SER A 159 -7.55 -1.73 8.62
CA SER A 159 -7.98 -3.12 8.58
C SER A 159 -6.82 -4.09 8.53
N VAL A 160 -7.07 -5.31 9.01
CA VAL A 160 -6.17 -6.44 8.86
C VAL A 160 -6.96 -7.61 8.28
N SER A 161 -6.40 -8.27 7.27
CA SER A 161 -6.98 -9.45 6.67
C SER A 161 -5.96 -10.57 6.56
N PHE A 162 -6.41 -11.79 6.72
CA PHE A 162 -5.61 -13.00 6.62
C PHE A 162 -6.30 -14.01 5.72
N LEU A 163 -5.56 -14.60 4.79
CA LEU A 163 -6.04 -15.59 3.86
C LEU A 163 -5.10 -16.81 3.86
N PRO A 164 -5.54 -17.99 4.35
CA PRO A 164 -4.77 -19.21 4.19
C PRO A 164 -4.77 -19.64 2.72
N ASN A 165 -3.62 -20.04 2.20
CA ASN A 165 -3.46 -20.56 0.85
C ASN A 165 -3.18 -22.06 0.90
N LYS A 166 -4.25 -22.87 0.77
CA LYS A 166 -4.18 -24.33 0.87
C LYS A 166 -3.76 -25.02 -0.43
N GLU A 167 -3.69 -24.28 -1.53
CA GLU A 167 -3.44 -24.83 -2.87
C GLU A 167 -2.01 -24.58 -3.38
N SER A 168 -1.29 -23.63 -2.78
CA SER A 168 0.08 -23.32 -3.17
C SER A 168 1.10 -24.10 -2.35
N ASN A 169 2.05 -24.71 -3.07
CA ASN A 169 3.21 -25.38 -2.45
C ASN A 169 4.33 -24.42 -2.08
N ILE A 170 4.23 -23.13 -2.48
CA ILE A 170 5.29 -22.13 -2.31
C ILE A 170 4.91 -21.14 -1.20
N LEU A 171 3.64 -20.73 -1.16
CA LEU A 171 3.11 -19.75 -0.22
C LEU A 171 1.95 -20.37 0.55
N GLN A 172 2.02 -20.41 1.87
CA GLN A 172 0.98 -21.04 2.70
C GLN A 172 -0.15 -20.09 3.12
N SER A 173 0.08 -18.78 3.11
CA SER A 173 -0.93 -17.79 3.48
C SER A 173 -0.49 -16.38 3.10
N SER A 174 -1.44 -15.45 3.11
CA SER A 174 -1.19 -14.02 2.99
C SER A 174 -1.87 -13.24 4.12
N LEU A 175 -1.25 -12.12 4.47
CA LEU A 175 -1.71 -11.11 5.40
C LEU A 175 -1.76 -9.79 4.61
N SER A 176 -2.85 -9.03 4.73
CA SER A 176 -2.88 -7.63 4.31
C SER A 176 -3.19 -6.75 5.52
N PHE A 177 -2.46 -5.64 5.64
CA PHE A 177 -2.77 -4.55 6.56
C PHE A 177 -2.98 -3.29 5.74
N TYR A 178 -4.09 -2.60 5.98
CA TYR A 178 -4.45 -1.37 5.30
C TYR A 178 -4.60 -0.23 6.31
N MET A 179 -4.14 0.95 5.90
CA MET A 179 -4.35 2.22 6.56
C MET A 179 -4.70 3.28 5.52
N GLY A 180 -5.89 3.88 5.64
CA GLY A 180 -6.32 5.02 4.83
C GLY A 180 -6.43 6.26 5.70
N ILE A 181 -5.80 7.37 5.28
CA ILE A 181 -5.86 8.67 5.97
C ILE A 181 -6.45 9.72 5.03
N GLY A 182 -7.48 10.41 5.52
CA GLY A 182 -8.26 11.40 4.76
C GLY A 182 -9.44 10.77 4.03
N GLY A 183 -10.20 11.61 3.32
CA GLY A 183 -11.47 11.26 2.67
C GLY A 183 -12.64 12.06 3.24
N ALA A 184 -13.78 12.05 2.55
CA ALA A 184 -15.02 12.57 3.09
C ALA A 184 -15.77 11.42 3.80
N ASP A 185 -16.23 11.68 5.03
CA ASP A 185 -17.16 10.81 5.76
C ASP A 185 -18.47 10.56 4.99
#